data_AF-V9GX65-F1
#
_entry.id   AF-V9GX65-F1
#
_cell.length_a   1.000
_cell.length_b   1.000
_cell.length_c   1.000
_cell.angle_alpha   90.00
_cell.angle_beta   90.00
_cell.angle_gamma   90.00
#
_symmetry.space_group_name_H-M   'P 1'
#
loop_
_entity.id
_entity.type
_entity.pdbx_description
1 polymer ?
#
loop_
_entity_poly.entity_id
_entity_poly.type
_entity_poly.pdbx_seq_one_letter_code
_entity_poly.pdbx_strand_id
1 'polypeptide(L)'
;MVFLTTRLWLRNRLTDRYWRVQEVLKHAQHFRGRKNRCYRLAVRAVTRAFVKCTKARRLKKRNLRTLWINRITAASQEHGLKYPAFIVNLIKGFSV
;
A
#
# COMPACT_ATOMS: atom_id res chain seq x y z
N MET A 1 -42.47 -11.67 18.82
CA MET A 1 -41.47 -10.76 19.41
C MET A 1 -42.16 -9.89 20.43
N VAL A 2 -42.01 -10.23 21.73
CA VAL A 2 -42.79 -9.59 22.79
C VAL A 2 -42.03 -8.36 23.30
N PHE A 3 -42.54 -7.17 23.00
CA PHE A 3 -42.05 -5.91 23.55
C PHE A 3 -42.70 -5.69 24.92
N LEU A 4 -42.11 -6.23 25.99
CA LEU A 4 -42.71 -6.20 27.33
C LEU A 4 -42.45 -4.89 28.11
N THR A 5 -41.59 -3.99 27.63
CA THR A 5 -41.27 -2.72 28.33
C THR A 5 -41.02 -1.56 27.34
N THR A 6 -41.55 -0.38 27.67
CA THR A 6 -41.39 0.89 26.90
C THR A 6 -39.92 1.28 26.69
N ARG A 7 -39.04 0.86 27.60
CA ARG A 7 -37.58 1.05 27.54
C ARG A 7 -36.92 0.40 26.32
N LEU A 8 -37.48 -0.71 25.81
CA LEU A 8 -36.95 -1.40 24.62
C LEU A 8 -37.41 -0.77 23.30
N TRP A 9 -38.48 0.04 23.33
CA TRP A 9 -39.00 0.78 22.18
C TRP A 9 -38.13 1.99 21.85
N LEU A 10 -37.53 2.62 22.87
CA LEU A 10 -36.66 3.80 22.75
C LEU A 10 -35.20 3.47 22.39
N ARG A 11 -34.91 2.29 21.84
CA ARG A 11 -33.56 1.93 21.36
C ARG A 11 -33.43 2.28 19.89
N ASN A 12 -33.12 3.54 19.57
CA ASN A 12 -32.88 3.99 18.20
C ASN A 12 -31.80 3.14 17.51
N ARG A 13 -32.13 2.52 16.38
CA ARG A 13 -31.15 1.79 15.55
C ARG A 13 -30.29 2.80 14.80
N LEU A 14 -28.96 2.62 14.86
CA LEU A 14 -27.90 3.44 14.24
C LEU A 14 -28.28 4.04 12.87
N THR A 15 -28.43 5.37 12.80
CA THR A 15 -28.74 6.13 11.57
C THR A 15 -27.54 6.31 10.64
N ASP A 16 -26.31 6.22 11.16
CA ASP A 16 -25.09 6.58 10.41
C ASP A 16 -24.44 5.42 9.63
N ARG A 17 -25.06 4.24 9.64
CA ARG A 17 -24.49 3.03 9.04
C ARG A 17 -24.17 3.21 7.55
N TYR A 18 -25.05 3.88 6.82
CA TYR A 18 -24.92 4.09 5.39
C TYR A 18 -23.62 4.83 5.04
N TRP A 19 -23.36 5.96 5.72
CA TRP A 19 -22.17 6.77 5.51
C TRP A 19 -20.87 6.01 5.80
N ARG A 20 -20.82 5.25 6.90
CA ARG A 20 -19.66 4.40 7.25
C ARG A 20 -19.39 3.31 6.20
N VAL A 21 -20.44 2.75 5.62
CA VAL A 21 -20.30 1.77 4.53
C VAL A 21 -19.78 2.45 3.27
N GLN A 22 -20.30 3.63 2.95
CA GLN A 22 -19.94 4.38 1.75
C GLN A 22 -18.48 4.86 1.78
N GLU A 23 -17.97 5.26 2.94
CA GLU A 23 -16.55 5.61 3.14
C GLU A 23 -15.62 4.44 2.75
N VAL A 24 -15.92 3.23 3.23
CA VAL A 24 -15.11 2.04 2.89
C VAL A 24 -15.26 1.68 1.41
N LEU A 25 -16.48 1.77 0.88
CA LEU A 25 -16.74 1.47 -0.53
C LEU A 25 -16.09 2.46 -1.49
N LYS A 26 -15.92 3.73 -1.09
CA LYS A 26 -15.17 4.75 -1.85
C LYS A 26 -13.74 4.29 -2.14
N HIS A 27 -13.06 3.68 -1.15
CA HIS A 27 -11.73 3.11 -1.35
C HIS A 27 -11.72 1.80 -2.14
N ALA A 28 -12.88 1.13 -2.25
CA ALA A 28 -13.03 -0.18 -2.86
C ALA A 28 -13.56 -0.15 -4.30
N GLN A 29 -13.91 1.02 -4.83
CA GLN A 29 -14.62 1.18 -6.11
C GLN A 29 -13.95 0.45 -7.29
N HIS A 30 -12.61 0.52 -7.35
CA HIS A 30 -11.81 -0.08 -8.42
C HIS A 30 -11.48 -1.57 -8.21
N PHE A 31 -11.94 -2.20 -7.13
CA PHE A 31 -11.72 -3.64 -6.95
C PHE A 31 -12.59 -4.47 -7.88
N ARG A 32 -12.05 -5.62 -8.32
CA ARG A 32 -12.74 -6.57 -9.19
C ARG A 32 -13.70 -7.47 -8.39
N GLY A 33 -14.83 -7.83 -9.02
CA GLY A 33 -15.82 -8.75 -8.47
C GLY A 33 -16.58 -8.17 -7.27
N ARG A 34 -17.08 -9.00 -6.35
CA ARG A 34 -17.94 -8.56 -5.22
C ARG A 34 -17.24 -7.68 -4.18
N LYS A 35 -15.92 -7.48 -4.27
CA LYS A 35 -15.13 -6.70 -3.32
C LYS A 35 -15.37 -5.19 -3.44
N ASN A 36 -15.94 -4.71 -4.55
CA ASN A 36 -16.32 -3.31 -4.74
C ASN A 36 -17.76 -2.98 -4.30
N ARG A 37 -18.60 -3.99 -4.05
CA ARG A 37 -20.03 -3.82 -3.70
C ARG A 37 -20.37 -4.32 -2.30
N CYS A 38 -19.82 -5.47 -1.88
CA CYS A 38 -20.15 -6.07 -0.59
C CYS A 38 -19.24 -5.55 0.52
N TYR A 39 -19.79 -4.78 1.47
CA TYR A 39 -19.05 -4.16 2.58
C TYR A 39 -18.10 -5.13 3.32
N ARG A 40 -18.59 -6.33 3.70
CA ARG A 40 -17.77 -7.32 4.45
C ARG A 40 -16.53 -7.78 3.67
N LEU A 41 -16.63 -7.87 2.34
CA LEU A 41 -15.50 -8.24 1.48
C LEU A 41 -14.60 -7.02 1.21
N ALA A 42 -15.20 -5.85 1.02
CA ALA A 42 -14.50 -4.58 0.82
C ALA A 42 -13.58 -4.28 2.00
N VAL A 43 -14.07 -4.35 3.25
CA VAL A 43 -13.26 -4.12 4.46
C VAL A 43 -11.99 -4.98 4.45
N ARG A 44 -12.14 -6.30 4.24
CA ARG A 44 -11.00 -7.23 4.20
C ARG A 44 -10.01 -6.89 3.09
N ALA A 45 -10.50 -6.49 1.92
CA ALA A 45 -9.66 -6.13 0.78
C ALA A 45 -8.92 -4.80 1.00
N VAL A 46 -9.64 -3.77 1.47
CA VAL A 46 -9.10 -2.43 1.78
C VAL A 46 -8.03 -2.52 2.86
N THR A 47 -8.27 -3.23 3.96
CA THR A 47 -7.27 -3.40 5.03
C THR A 47 -5.99 -4.04 4.49
N ARG A 48 -6.10 -5.09 3.67
CA ARG A 48 -4.94 -5.72 3.03
C ARG A 48 -4.22 -4.77 2.06
N ALA A 49 -4.97 -3.96 1.31
CA ALA A 49 -4.41 -2.99 0.39
C ALA A 49 -3.60 -1.90 1.13
N PHE A 50 -4.11 -1.39 2.25
CA PHE A 50 -3.38 -0.40 3.06
C PHE A 50 -2.09 -0.96 3.67
N VAL A 51 -2.13 -2.18 4.22
CA VAL A 51 -0.91 -2.84 4.72
C VAL A 51 0.11 -3.03 3.58
N LYS A 52 -0.33 -3.47 2.40
CA LYS A 52 0.54 -3.62 1.22
C LYS A 52 1.12 -2.28 0.77
N CYS A 53 0.32 -1.21 0.74
CA CYS A 53 0.78 0.13 0.36
C CYS A 53 1.93 0.60 1.25
N THR A 54 1.76 0.51 2.58
CA THR A 54 2.80 0.92 3.55
C THR A 54 4.08 0.09 3.40
N LYS A 55 3.96 -1.23 3.22
CA LYS A 55 5.11 -2.10 2.97
C LYS A 55 5.79 -1.78 1.62
N ALA A 56 5.01 -1.56 0.57
CA ALA A 56 5.50 -1.28 -0.77
C ALA A 56 6.30 0.04 -0.85
N ARG A 57 5.96 1.07 -0.07
CA ARG A 57 6.75 2.32 -0.02
C ARG A 57 8.20 2.06 0.43
N ARG A 58 8.41 1.14 1.38
CA ARG A 58 9.75 0.74 1.83
C ARG A 58 10.49 -0.08 0.77
N LEU A 59 9.78 -1.03 0.14
CA LEU A 59 10.34 -1.86 -0.93
C LEU A 59 10.68 -1.06 -2.19
N LYS A 60 9.88 -0.05 -2.55
CA LYS A 60 10.13 0.81 -3.71
C LYS A 60 11.51 1.45 -3.66
N LYS A 61 11.92 1.95 -2.49
CA LYS A 61 13.27 2.54 -2.30
C LYS A 61 14.38 1.52 -2.56
N ARG A 62 14.21 0.28 -2.10
CA ARG A 62 15.18 -0.81 -2.31
C ARG A 62 15.23 -1.21 -3.79
N ASN A 63 14.08 -1.42 -4.42
CA ASN A 63 14.00 -1.80 -5.82
C ASN A 63 14.60 -0.73 -6.74
N LEU A 64 14.36 0.56 -6.46
CA LEU A 64 14.98 1.66 -7.20
C LEU A 64 16.50 1.67 -7.03
N ARG A 65 17.01 1.47 -5.80
CA ARG A 65 18.46 1.35 -5.57
C ARG A 65 19.06 0.20 -6.36
N THR A 66 18.43 -0.98 -6.35
CA THR A 66 18.88 -2.14 -7.14
C THR A 66 18.85 -1.83 -8.63
N LEU A 67 17.79 -1.20 -9.14
CA LEU A 67 17.71 -0.78 -10.54
C LEU A 67 18.83 0.18 -10.92
N TRP A 68 19.15 1.16 -10.06
CA TRP A 68 20.25 2.09 -10.31
C TRP A 68 21.60 1.39 -10.30
N ILE A 69 21.85 0.49 -9.34
CA ILE A 69 23.08 -0.32 -9.32
C ILE A 69 23.21 -1.12 -10.61
N ASN A 70 22.14 -1.77 -11.07
CA ASN A 70 22.15 -2.55 -12.31
C ASN A 70 22.46 -1.67 -13.54
N ARG A 71 21.84 -0.49 -13.64
CA ARG A 71 22.09 0.46 -14.72
C ARG A 71 23.53 0.98 -14.73
N ILE A 72 24.06 1.35 -13.57
CA ILE A 72 25.46 1.79 -13.44
C ILE A 72 26.40 0.63 -13.76
N THR A 73 26.10 -0.58 -13.30
CA THR A 73 26.92 -1.76 -13.59
C THR A 73 27.00 -2.02 -15.09
N ALA A 74 25.88 -1.93 -15.81
CA ALA A 74 25.86 -2.08 -17.27
C ALA A 74 26.71 -1.00 -17.96
N ALA A 75 26.53 0.27 -17.58
CA ALA A 75 27.33 1.38 -18.14
C ALA A 75 28.83 1.24 -17.82
N SER A 76 29.20 0.85 -16.60
CA SER A 76 30.61 0.61 -16.25
C SER A 76 31.22 -0.54 -17.06
N GLN A 77 30.44 -1.59 -17.34
CA GLN A 77 30.89 -2.74 -18.13
C GLN A 77 31.18 -2.36 -19.58
N GLU A 78 30.39 -1.46 -20.18
CA GLU A 78 30.67 -0.90 -21.52
C GLU A 78 32.03 -0.19 -21.57
N HIS A 79 32.48 0.38 -20.46
CA HIS A 79 33.80 1.00 -20.29
C HIS A 79 34.87 0.04 -19.73
N GLY A 80 34.59 -1.26 -19.65
CA GLY A 80 35.54 -2.28 -19.17
C GLY A 80 35.78 -2.29 -17.66
N LEU A 81 34.99 -1.56 -16.87
CA LEU A 81 35.12 -1.44 -15.42
C LEU A 81 33.98 -2.19 -14.69
N LYS A 82 34.27 -2.76 -13.51
CA LYS A 82 33.24 -3.35 -12.65
C LYS A 82 32.69 -2.32 -11.67
N TYR A 83 31.39 -2.37 -11.38
CA TYR A 83 30.70 -1.49 -10.42
C TYR A 83 31.43 -1.23 -9.09
N PRO A 84 31.93 -2.26 -8.34
CA PRO A 84 32.63 -2.02 -7.08
C PRO A 84 33.92 -1.19 -7.26
N ALA A 85 34.69 -1.44 -8.33
CA ALA A 85 35.89 -0.67 -8.62
C ALA A 85 35.54 0.78 -8.98
N PHE A 86 34.49 0.97 -9.79
CA PHE A 86 33.98 2.29 -10.16
C PHE A 86 33.57 3.13 -8.93
N ILE A 87 32.81 2.55 -7.99
CA ILE A 87 32.37 3.26 -6.78
C ILE A 87 33.54 3.57 -5.83
N VAL A 88 34.48 2.64 -5.64
CA VAL A 88 35.67 2.89 -4.81
C VAL A 88 36.50 4.04 -5.35
N ASN A 89 36.70 4.09 -6.67
CA ASN A 89 37.45 5.16 -7.31
C ASN A 89 36.73 6.51 -7.17
N LEU A 90 35.40 6.54 -7.29
CA LEU A 90 34.60 7.75 -7.07
C LEU A 90 34.70 8.29 -5.63
N ILE A 91 34.64 7.42 -4.62
CA ILE A 91 34.71 7.85 -3.21
C ILE A 91 36.11 8.41 -2.88
N LYS A 92 37.18 7.73 -3.34
CA LYS A 92 38.56 8.20 -3.14
C LYS A 92 38.85 9.52 -3.85
N GLY A 93 38.31 9.71 -5.06
CA GLY A 93 38.50 10.94 -5.83
C GLY A 93 37.81 12.17 -5.24
N PHE A 94 36.83 11.99 -4.35
CA PHE A 94 36.14 13.09 -3.67
C PHE A 94 36.79 13.48 -2.33
N SER A 95 37.68 12.63 -1.78
CA SER A 95 38.37 12.90 -0.51
C SER A 95 39.76 13.53 -0.67
N VAL A 96 40.10 13.96 -1.90
CA VAL A 96 41.29 14.74 -2.23
C VAL A 96 40.83 16.14 -2.60
#